data_AF-A0A6I1KHS6-F1
#
_entry.id   AF-A0A6I1KHS6-F1
#
_cell.length_a   1.000
_cell.length_b   1.000
_cell.length_c   1.000
_cell.angle_alpha   90.00
_cell.angle_beta   90.00
_cell.angle_gamma   90.00
#
_symmetry.space_group_name_H-M   'P 1'
#
loop_
_entity.id
_entity.type
_entity.pdbx_description
1 polymer ?
#
loop_
_entity_poly.entity_id
_entity_poly.type
_entity_poly.pdbx_seq_one_letter_code
_entity_poly.pdbx_strand_id
1 'polypeptide(L)' 'MGIIREETREVLLAIVNRMIERDGIDSLILGCTELPLILDRDAYGIHFLNTTAIHVESIVNYCLGKGSRS' A
#
# COMPACT_ATOMS: atom_id res chain seq x y z
N MET A 1 20.85 -6.30 2.50
CA MET A 1 19.40 -6.59 2.42
C MET A 1 18.81 -6.18 3.76
N GLY A 2 17.88 -5.22 3.76
CA GLY A 2 17.40 -4.57 4.98
C GLY A 2 16.61 -5.52 5.89
N ILE A 3 16.88 -5.45 7.19
CA ILE A 3 16.13 -6.19 8.21
C ILE A 3 14.81 -5.46 8.42
N ILE A 4 13.71 -6.02 7.95
CA ILE A 4 12.38 -5.55 8.33
C ILE A 4 12.13 -6.02 9.76
N ARG A 5 12.06 -5.08 10.69
CA ARG A 5 11.82 -5.36 12.12
C ARG A 5 10.32 -5.33 12.37
N GLU A 6 9.78 -6.37 13.00
CA GLU A 6 8.36 -6.42 13.39
C GLU A 6 7.96 -5.21 14.24
N GLU A 7 8.87 -4.73 15.10
CA GLU A 7 8.71 -3.49 15.87
C GLU A 7 8.36 -2.28 14.98
N THR A 8 8.98 -2.14 13.82
CA THR A 8 8.68 -1.06 12.87
C THR A 8 7.28 -1.23 12.28
N ARG A 9 6.87 -2.46 11.99
CA ARG A 9 5.53 -2.77 11.49
C ARG A 9 4.46 -2.42 12.53
N GLU A 10 4.67 -2.79 13.79
CA GLU A 10 3.76 -2.47 14.89
C GLU A 10 3.60 -0.96 15.10
N VAL A 11 4.70 -0.20 15.07
CA VAL A 11 4.67 1.27 15.17
C VAL A 11 3.87 1.89 14.02
N LEU A 12 4.07 1.42 12.80
CA LEU A 12 3.32 1.91 11.64
C LEU A 12 1.83 1.57 11.75
N LEU A 13 1.48 0.34 12.16
CA LEU A 13 0.09 -0.06 12.40
C LEU A 13 -0.58 0.79 13.49
N ALA A 14 0.14 1.17 14.55
CA ALA A 14 -0.36 2.08 15.57
C ALA A 14 -0.61 3.51 15.03
N ILE A 15 0.19 3.98 14.05
CA ILE A 15 -0.08 5.23 13.35
C ILE A 15 -1.36 5.11 12.52
N VAL A 16 -1.51 4.02 11.76
CA VAL A 16 -2.69 3.76 10.94
C VAL A 16 -3.96 3.72 11.80
N ASN A 17 -3.95 2.99 12.92
CA ASN A 17 -5.10 2.92 13.83
C ASN A 17 -5.49 4.31 14.35
N ARG A 18 -4.51 5.15 14.72
CA ARG A 18 -4.79 6.53 15.15
C ARG A 18 -5.38 7.39 14.04
N MET A 19 -4.96 7.20 12.79
CA MET A 19 -5.55 7.92 11.65
C MET A 19 -6.98 7.46 11.36
N ILE A 20 -7.28 6.16 11.53
CA ILE A 20 -8.65 5.65 11.42
C ILE A 20 -9.53 6.27 12.52
N GLU A 21 -9.08 6.22 13.77
CA GLU A 21 -9.86 6.75 14.90
C GLU A 21 -10.06 8.27 14.84
N ARG A 22 -9.05 9.02 14.41
CA ARG A 22 -9.07 10.48 14.39
C ARG A 22 -9.73 11.05 13.13
N ASP A 23 -9.36 10.52 11.98
CA ASP A 23 -9.67 11.13 10.67
C ASP A 23 -10.68 10.31 9.87
N GLY A 24 -11.03 9.09 10.32
CA GLY A 24 -12.02 8.24 9.66
C GLY A 24 -11.57 7.75 8.28
N ILE A 25 -10.27 7.49 8.09
CA ILE A 25 -9.76 7.03 6.79
C ILE A 25 -10.27 5.61 6.44
N ASP A 26 -10.66 5.40 5.19
CA ASP A 26 -11.11 4.09 4.68
C ASP A 26 -10.00 3.35 3.91
N SER A 27 -8.86 4.01 3.64
CA SER A 27 -7.73 3.46 2.89
C SER A 27 -6.44 4.21 3.18
N LEU A 28 -5.30 3.55 3.00
CA LEU A 28 -3.96 4.08 3.23
C LEU A 28 -3.11 3.98 1.98
N ILE A 29 -2.52 5.10 1.52
CA ILE A 29 -1.59 5.09 0.38
C ILE A 29 -0.17 4.74 0.87
N LEU A 30 0.46 3.74 0.26
CA LEU A 30 1.84 3.33 0.51
C LEU A 30 2.78 4.06 -0.46
N GLY A 31 3.20 5.27 -0.10
CA GLY A 31 3.91 6.18 -1.01
C GLY A 31 5.42 5.96 -1.17
N CYS A 32 6.05 5.12 -0.35
CA CYS A 32 7.48 4.80 -0.44
C CYS A 32 7.64 3.33 -0.80
N THR A 33 8.70 2.96 -1.52
CA THR A 33 8.96 1.57 -1.94
C THR A 33 9.13 0.58 -0.80
N GLU A 34 9.51 1.06 0.38
CA GLU A 34 9.74 0.30 1.60
C GLU A 34 8.45 0.00 2.36
N LEU A 35 7.43 0.86 2.25
CA LEU A 35 6.17 0.71 2.98
C LEU A 35 5.40 -0.55 2.56
N PRO A 36 5.28 -0.89 1.26
CA PRO A 36 4.70 -2.17 0.83
C PRO A 36 5.46 -3.40 1.31
N LEU A 37 6.76 -3.28 1.65
CA LEU A 37 7.53 -4.39 2.20
C LEU A 37 7.25 -4.61 3.69
N ILE A 38 6.95 -3.52 4.42
CA ILE A 38 6.70 -3.54 5.87
C ILE A 38 5.21 -3.76 6.17
N LEU A 39 4.32 -3.10 5.42
CA LEU A 39 2.87 -3.18 5.49
C LEU A 39 2.35 -4.06 4.34
N ASP A 40 2.77 -5.33 4.37
CA ASP A 40 2.54 -6.32 3.32
C ASP A 40 1.09 -6.82 3.22
N ARG A 41 0.25 -6.49 4.20
CA ARG A 41 -1.15 -6.92 4.29
C ARG A 41 -2.02 -5.80 4.85
N ASP A 42 -3.24 -5.72 4.32
CA ASP A 42 -4.32 -4.89 4.86
C ASP A 42 -4.53 -5.17 6.36
N ALA A 43 -4.91 -4.12 7.09
CA ALA A 43 -5.20 -4.19 8.51
C ALA A 43 -6.39 -3.29 8.85
N TYR A 44 -7.03 -3.57 9.99
CA TYR A 44 -8.13 -2.75 10.52
C TYR A 44 -9.32 -2.56 9.56
N GLY A 45 -9.47 -3.46 8.58
CA GLY A 45 -10.56 -3.41 7.60
C GLY A 45 -10.40 -2.37 6.50
N ILE A 46 -9.24 -1.72 6.38
CA ILE A 46 -8.96 -0.71 5.34
C ILE A 46 -7.92 -1.23 4.34
N HIS A 47 -8.01 -0.73 3.10
CA HIS A 47 -7.10 -1.14 2.02
C HIS A 47 -5.78 -0.38 2.05
N PHE A 48 -4.67 -1.09 1.90
CA PHE A 48 -3.34 -0.51 1.73
C PHE A 48 -3.01 -0.44 0.23
N LEU A 49 -3.04 0.79 -0.30
CA LEU A 49 -2.92 1.07 -1.72
C LEU A 49 -1.48 1.41 -2.08
N ASN A 50 -0.78 0.45 -2.69
CA ASN A 50 0.47 0.74 -3.38
C ASN A 50 0.17 1.40 -4.73
N THR A 51 -0.08 2.70 -4.72
CA THR A 51 -0.43 3.48 -5.91
C THR A 51 0.68 3.43 -6.97
N THR A 52 1.95 3.32 -6.57
CA THR A 52 3.06 3.10 -7.49
C THR A 52 2.91 1.79 -8.26
N ALA A 53 2.59 0.68 -7.59
CA ALA A 53 2.34 -0.60 -8.24
C ALA A 53 1.15 -0.53 -9.21
N ILE A 54 0.05 0.12 -8.78
CA ILE A 54 -1.16 0.29 -9.62
C ILE A 54 -0.84 1.08 -10.91
N HIS A 55 -0.06 2.16 -10.82
CA HIS A 55 0.34 2.93 -11.99
C HIS A 55 1.33 2.17 -12.87
N VAL A 56 2.31 1.48 -12.29
CA VAL A 56 3.27 0.65 -13.03
C VAL A 56 2.57 -0.47 -13.78
N GLU A 57 1.62 -1.17 -13.15
CA GLU A 57 0.83 -2.21 -13.79
C GLU A 57 0.04 -1.64 -14.98
N SER A 58 -0.58 -0.48 -14.81
CA SER A 58 -1.31 0.22 -15.88
C SER A 58 -0.40 0.57 -17.06
N ILE A 59 0.80 1.08 -16.78
CA ILE A 59 1.81 1.41 -17.80
C ILE A 59 2.28 0.14 -18.52
N VAL A 60 2.55 -0.94 -17.80
CA VAL A 60 2.95 -2.22 -18.39
C VAL A 60 1.84 -2.79 -19.27
N ASN A 61 0.59 -2.77 -18.81
CA ASN A 61 -0.56 -3.22 -19.59
C ASN A 61 -0.77 -2.39 -20.86
N TYR A 62 -0.54 -1.08 -20.79
CA TYR A 62 -0.54 -0.19 -21.96
C TYR A 62 0.55 -0.58 -22.95
N CYS A 63 1.79 -0.75 -22.49
CA CYS A 63 2.92 -1.16 -23.34
C CYS A 63 2.72 -2.55 -23.98
N LEU A 64 2.06 -3.47 -23.27
CA LEU A 64 1.74 -4.81 -23.76
C LEU A 64 0.48 -4.87 -24.63
N GLY A 65 -0.19 -3.73 -24.88
CA GLY A 65 -1.39 -3.67 -25.72
C GLY A 65 -2.61 -4.38 -25.12
N LYS A 66 -2.68 -4.53 -23.80
CA LYS A 66 -3.83 -5.15 -23.10
C LYS A 66 -5.00 -4.19 -22.88
N GLY A 67 -4.94 -2.97 -23.43
CA GLY A 67 -6.06 -2.04 -23.47
C GLY A 67 -7.02 -2.38 -24.61
N SER A 68 -8.19 -2.92 -24.26
CA SER A 68 -9.38 -3.08 -25.12
C SER A 68 -9.19 -3.89 -26.43
N ARG A 69 -9.41 -5.20 -26.34
CA ARG A 69 -10.20 -5.91 -27.36
C ARG A 69 -11.57 -6.23 -26.76
N SER A 70 -12.47 -5.25 -26.81
CA SER A 70 -13.91 -5.46 -26.88
C SER A 70 -14.51 -4.39 -27.77
#